data_AF-G9PG96-F1
#
_entry.id   AF-G9PG96-F1
#
_cell.length_a   1.000
_cell.length_b   1.000
_cell.length_c   1.000
_cell.angle_alpha   90.00
_cell.angle_beta   90.00
_cell.angle_gamma   90.00
#
_symmetry.space_group_name_H-M   'P 1'
#
loop_
_entity.id
_entity.type
_entity.pdbx_description
1 polymer ?
#
loop_
_entity_poly.entity_id
_entity_poly.type
_entity_poly.pdbx_seq_one_letter_code
_entity_poly.pdbx_strand_id
1 'polypeptide(L)'
;MLDKKAFAKWLQARPRLNVATTNASTTFSQDPPNVTSEPDISLEIAKQTIVGQAAQLIQQAQELEQQEQLLEQQAQELEQRTAELEQETEAHKLDIDYIDDLDTRKNQIEQELEETKQELASTKQKLAETKELTTNQAANESLVEENKQLTQQLDQRQGQIDSLKNDVIEMQKELEKTVYQRDRFQSQVSVADQERLDAEEERDNAQSEMRKLRQQVDRLKKSANSTAEPNSKLTKDWFTHPDLKLSDYARFKLDVEICWNTLDSKLREDYPLKDYTIKDGFLESAKETLPNEYTRLVRICTEIICGISRAPRSANWSGIAGVDRVNHNGPNNNCPTVTRQQDDATSRKVYVKQKSPAAPRLYYWLLPDQSVELAKVGFHDDFDPGR
;
A
#
# COMPACT_ATOMS: atom_id res chain seq x y z
N MET A 1 7.53 -19.46 -24.54
CA MET A 1 6.43 -19.80 -25.46
C MET A 1 5.68 -21.03 -24.94
N LEU A 2 4.52 -20.85 -24.32
CA LEU A 2 3.75 -21.95 -23.73
C LEU A 2 3.03 -22.77 -24.82
N ASP A 3 3.20 -24.09 -24.77
CA ASP A 3 2.65 -25.06 -25.71
C ASP A 3 1.11 -25.08 -25.64
N LYS A 4 0.48 -24.54 -26.70
CA LYS A 4 -0.97 -24.44 -26.87
C LYS A 4 -1.68 -25.79 -26.74
N LYS A 5 -0.98 -26.91 -26.98
CA LYS A 5 -1.53 -28.26 -26.87
C LYS A 5 -1.75 -28.68 -25.42
N ALA A 6 -0.87 -28.27 -24.50
CA ALA A 6 -1.01 -28.55 -23.07
C ALA A 6 -2.19 -27.78 -22.47
N PHE A 7 -2.36 -26.51 -22.88
CA PHE A 7 -3.46 -25.66 -22.43
C PHE A 7 -4.83 -26.14 -22.91
N ALA A 8 -4.93 -26.63 -24.15
CA ALA A 8 -6.17 -27.19 -24.70
C ALA A 8 -6.59 -28.48 -23.97
N LYS A 9 -5.62 -29.30 -23.55
CA LYS A 9 -5.88 -30.55 -22.81
C LYS A 9 -6.36 -30.28 -21.38
N TRP A 10 -5.87 -29.20 -20.76
CA TRP A 10 -6.33 -28.74 -19.45
C TRP A 10 -7.77 -28.21 -19.48
N LEU A 11 -8.18 -27.50 -20.54
CA LEU A 11 -9.56 -27.01 -20.70
C LEU A 11 -10.60 -28.13 -20.88
N GLN A 12 -10.22 -29.25 -21.48
CA GLN A 12 -11.12 -30.40 -21.70
C GLN A 12 -11.35 -31.25 -20.44
N ALA A 13 -10.51 -31.09 -19.39
CA ALA A 13 -10.59 -31.88 -18.16
C ALA A 13 -11.48 -31.28 -17.07
N ARG A 14 -12.17 -30.15 -17.32
CA ARG A 14 -13.11 -29.58 -16.34
C ARG A 14 -14.44 -30.34 -16.34
N PRO A 15 -15.06 -30.61 -15.17
CA PRO A 15 -16.40 -31.16 -15.10
C PRO A 15 -17.37 -30.17 -15.74
N ARG A 16 -18.13 -30.61 -16.75
CA ARG A 16 -19.18 -29.80 -17.36
C ARG A 16 -20.30 -29.61 -16.34
N LEU A 17 -20.54 -28.37 -15.92
CA LEU A 17 -21.79 -27.98 -15.28
C LEU A 17 -22.92 -28.22 -16.28
N ASN A 18 -23.73 -29.27 -16.04
CA ASN A 18 -25.01 -29.44 -16.71
C ASN A 18 -25.94 -28.32 -16.25
N VAL A 19 -26.07 -27.27 -17.07
CA VAL A 19 -27.17 -26.31 -16.93
C VAL A 19 -28.39 -26.94 -17.59
N ALA A 20 -29.29 -27.50 -16.79
CA ALA A 20 -30.61 -27.91 -17.26
C ALA A 20 -31.43 -26.66 -17.60
N THR A 21 -31.52 -26.32 -18.89
CA THR A 21 -32.53 -25.37 -19.39
C THR A 21 -33.89 -26.06 -19.41
N THR A 22 -34.71 -25.85 -18.38
CA THR A 22 -36.14 -26.15 -18.42
C THR A 22 -36.89 -24.98 -19.06
N ASN A 23 -37.22 -25.13 -20.34
CA ASN A 23 -38.24 -24.31 -20.99
C ASN A 23 -39.61 -24.75 -20.45
N ALA A 24 -40.23 -23.94 -19.59
CA ALA A 24 -41.63 -24.10 -19.23
C ALA A 24 -42.43 -22.92 -19.80
N SER A 25 -43.21 -23.19 -20.85
CA SER A 25 -44.23 -22.27 -21.35
C SER A 25 -45.35 -22.13 -20.33
N THR A 26 -45.64 -20.91 -19.90
CA THR A 26 -46.79 -20.59 -19.04
C THR A 26 -48.07 -20.49 -19.87
N THR A 27 -48.97 -21.46 -19.71
CA THR A 27 -50.37 -21.35 -20.09
C THR A 27 -51.14 -20.75 -18.92
N PHE A 28 -51.66 -19.52 -19.09
CA PHE A 28 -52.54 -18.86 -18.13
C PHE A 28 -53.91 -19.55 -18.13
N SER A 29 -54.40 -20.01 -16.97
CA SER A 29 -55.78 -20.46 -16.79
C SER A 29 -56.53 -19.44 -15.94
N GLN A 30 -57.72 -19.05 -16.41
CA GLN A 30 -58.64 -18.13 -15.74
C GLN A 30 -59.60 -18.96 -14.87
N ASP A 31 -59.43 -18.95 -13.55
CA ASP A 31 -60.50 -19.26 -12.59
C ASP A 31 -60.16 -18.68 -11.20
N PRO A 32 -61.17 -18.26 -10.38
CA PRO A 32 -60.96 -17.54 -9.12
C PRO A 32 -60.63 -18.47 -7.94
N PRO A 33 -60.05 -17.95 -6.83
CA PRO A 33 -59.23 -18.75 -5.94
C PRO A 33 -60.05 -19.50 -4.88
N ASN A 34 -59.70 -20.77 -4.65
CA ASN A 34 -60.07 -21.51 -3.46
C ASN A 34 -58.84 -21.63 -2.55
N VAL A 35 -58.97 -21.19 -1.31
CA VAL A 35 -57.90 -21.17 -0.31
C VAL A 35 -57.77 -22.57 0.27
N THR A 36 -56.70 -23.27 -0.10
CA THR A 36 -56.15 -24.39 0.68
C THR A 36 -54.64 -24.24 0.79
N SER A 37 -54.17 -24.29 2.02
CA SER A 37 -52.78 -24.21 2.47
C SER A 37 -51.88 -25.26 1.79
N GLU A 38 -51.11 -24.83 0.79
CA GLU A 38 -49.91 -25.52 0.32
C GLU A 38 -48.68 -24.83 0.92
N PRO A 39 -47.60 -25.57 1.29
CA PRO A 39 -46.36 -24.93 1.71
C PRO A 39 -45.85 -24.14 0.51
N ASP A 40 -45.58 -22.85 0.71
CA ASP A 40 -45.19 -21.92 -0.34
C ASP A 40 -43.85 -22.35 -0.98
N ILE A 41 -43.90 -23.20 -2.00
CA ILE A 41 -42.75 -23.82 -2.69
C ILE A 41 -41.75 -22.75 -3.14
N SER A 42 -42.26 -21.55 -3.48
CA SER A 42 -41.46 -20.38 -3.86
C SER A 42 -40.57 -19.87 -2.73
N LEU A 43 -41.09 -19.87 -1.50
CA LEU A 43 -40.33 -19.46 -0.31
C LEU A 43 -39.19 -20.44 -0.01
N GLU A 44 -39.43 -21.74 -0.21
CA GLU A 44 -38.42 -22.78 0.04
C GLU A 44 -37.30 -22.75 -1.01
N ILE A 45 -37.63 -22.52 -2.28
CA ILE A 45 -36.65 -22.31 -3.36
C ILE A 45 -35.81 -21.04 -3.09
N ALA A 46 -36.44 -19.96 -2.64
CA ALA A 46 -35.73 -18.73 -2.30
C ALA A 46 -34.74 -18.93 -1.14
N LYS A 47 -35.14 -19.66 -0.09
CA LYS A 47 -34.24 -20.01 1.04
C LYS A 47 -33.04 -20.83 0.57
N GLN A 48 -33.26 -21.87 -0.23
CA GLN A 48 -32.14 -22.69 -0.73
C GLN A 48 -31.18 -21.89 -1.61
N THR A 49 -31.71 -20.96 -2.41
CA THR A 49 -30.88 -20.06 -3.24
C THR A 49 -30.03 -19.12 -2.38
N ILE A 50 -30.62 -18.52 -1.34
CA ILE A 50 -29.89 -17.64 -0.40
C ILE A 50 -28.83 -18.42 0.36
N VAL A 51 -29.13 -19.64 0.82
CA VAL A 51 -28.15 -20.52 1.48
C VAL A 51 -26.99 -20.87 0.56
N GLY A 52 -27.25 -21.16 -0.71
CA GLY A 52 -26.21 -21.41 -1.71
C GLY A 52 -25.31 -20.19 -1.95
N GLN A 53 -25.91 -19.00 -2.07
CA GLN A 53 -25.18 -17.75 -2.22
C GLN A 53 -24.34 -17.42 -0.98
N ALA A 54 -24.88 -17.63 0.22
CA ALA A 54 -24.17 -17.43 1.48
C ALA A 54 -22.97 -18.38 1.61
N ALA A 55 -23.14 -19.66 1.26
CA ALA A 55 -22.05 -20.63 1.26
C ALA A 55 -20.93 -20.22 0.30
N GLN A 56 -21.29 -19.70 -0.88
CA GLN A 56 -20.31 -19.23 -1.87
C GLN A 56 -19.53 -17.99 -1.39
N LEU A 57 -20.19 -17.06 -0.71
CA LEU A 57 -19.54 -15.89 -0.12
C LEU A 57 -18.61 -16.26 1.05
N ILE A 58 -19.00 -17.24 1.87
CA ILE A 58 -18.15 -17.76 2.95
C ILE A 58 -16.89 -18.40 2.36
N GLN A 59 -17.03 -19.18 1.29
CA GLN A 59 -15.88 -19.78 0.63
C GLN A 59 -14.94 -18.73 0.02
N GLN A 60 -15.48 -17.68 -0.61
CA GLN A 60 -14.67 -16.58 -1.13
C GLN A 60 -13.95 -15.80 -0.02
N ALA A 61 -14.60 -15.59 1.13
CA ALA A 61 -13.96 -14.93 2.27
C ALA A 61 -12.79 -15.75 2.82
N GLN A 62 -12.94 -17.09 2.90
CA GLN A 62 -11.86 -17.99 3.32
C GLN A 62 -10.68 -18.00 2.33
N GLU A 63 -10.95 -17.96 1.02
CA GLU A 63 -9.90 -17.86 0.00
C GLU A 63 -9.13 -16.54 0.10
N LEU A 64 -9.82 -15.42 0.38
CA LEU A 64 -9.18 -14.12 0.59
C LEU A 64 -8.32 -14.09 1.85
N GLU A 65 -8.78 -14.69 2.95
CA GLU A 65 -8.01 -14.80 4.20
C GLU A 65 -6.73 -15.61 4.00
N GLN A 66 -6.79 -16.71 3.23
CA GLN A 66 -5.60 -17.49 2.88
C GLN A 66 -4.62 -16.69 2.00
N GLN A 67 -5.14 -15.89 1.07
CA GLN A 67 -4.29 -15.02 0.24
C GLN A 67 -3.60 -13.93 1.05
N GLU A 68 -4.31 -13.34 2.02
CA GLU A 68 -3.75 -12.33 2.92
C GLU A 68 -2.62 -12.90 3.78
N GLN A 69 -2.82 -14.09 4.35
CA GLN A 69 -1.77 -14.80 5.11
C GLN A 69 -0.53 -15.10 4.26
N LEU A 70 -0.72 -15.49 2.99
CA LEU A 70 0.40 -15.76 2.08
C LEU A 70 1.17 -14.48 1.74
N LEU A 71 0.47 -13.37 1.50
CA LEU A 71 1.09 -12.07 1.23
C LEU A 71 1.88 -11.56 2.45
N GLU A 72 1.36 -11.78 3.66
CA GLU A 72 2.05 -11.38 4.88
C GLU A 72 3.34 -12.20 5.10
N GLN A 73 3.31 -13.50 4.79
CA GLN A 73 4.54 -14.32 4.80
C GLN A 73 5.57 -13.84 3.77
N GLN A 74 5.13 -13.53 2.54
CA GLN A 74 6.02 -12.99 1.50
C GLN A 74 6.61 -11.63 1.88
N ALA A 75 5.84 -10.77 2.53
CA ALA A 75 6.33 -9.48 3.01
C ALA A 75 7.42 -9.65 4.08
N GLN A 76 7.24 -10.58 5.03
CA GLN A 76 8.23 -10.89 6.05
C GLN A 76 9.53 -11.46 5.45
N GLU A 77 9.43 -12.32 4.44
CA GLU A 77 10.60 -12.87 3.73
C GLU A 77 11.38 -11.77 2.98
N LEU A 78 10.67 -10.85 2.31
CA LEU A 78 11.30 -9.70 1.65
C LEU A 78 11.97 -8.76 2.65
N GLU A 79 11.36 -8.53 3.82
CA GLU A 79 11.97 -7.69 4.86
C GLU A 79 13.27 -8.31 5.38
N GLN A 80 13.29 -9.62 5.64
CA GLN A 80 14.51 -10.34 6.04
C GLN A 80 15.60 -10.25 4.98
N ARG A 81 15.25 -10.50 3.72
CA ARG A 81 16.22 -10.45 2.61
C ARG A 81 16.78 -9.05 2.36
N THR A 82 15.98 -8.02 2.62
CA THR A 82 16.44 -6.63 2.53
C THR A 82 17.45 -6.33 3.64
N ALA A 83 17.20 -6.80 4.87
CA ALA A 83 18.14 -6.64 5.98
C ALA A 83 19.47 -7.38 5.77
N GLU A 84 19.43 -8.57 5.15
CA GLU A 84 20.64 -9.32 4.78
C GLU A 84 21.48 -8.57 3.74
N LEU A 85 20.84 -8.01 2.70
CA LEU A 85 21.52 -7.23 1.67
C LEU A 85 22.13 -5.93 2.22
N GLU A 86 21.47 -5.27 3.18
CA GLU A 86 22.03 -4.11 3.87
C GLU A 86 23.30 -4.46 4.67
N GLN A 87 23.33 -5.62 5.32
CA GLN A 87 24.53 -6.09 6.02
C GLN A 87 25.67 -6.42 5.05
N GLU A 88 25.37 -7.07 3.93
CA GLU A 88 26.36 -7.42 2.91
C GLU A 88 26.95 -6.17 2.24
N THR A 89 26.13 -5.15 1.97
CA THR A 89 26.61 -3.87 1.41
C THR A 89 27.51 -3.10 2.37
N GLU A 90 27.23 -3.09 3.68
CA GLU A 90 28.13 -2.49 4.67
C GLU A 90 29.45 -3.26 4.80
N ALA A 91 29.44 -4.59 4.70
CA ALA A 91 30.66 -5.39 4.66
C ALA A 91 31.52 -5.06 3.43
N HIS A 92 30.90 -4.97 2.24
CA HIS A 92 31.61 -4.61 1.01
C HIS A 92 32.19 -3.19 1.04
N LYS A 93 31.54 -2.26 1.72
CA LYS A 93 32.07 -0.90 1.89
C LYS A 93 33.37 -0.91 2.69
N LEU A 94 33.43 -1.72 3.75
CA LEU A 94 34.63 -1.89 4.56
C LEU A 94 35.80 -2.47 3.73
N ASP A 95 35.50 -3.43 2.83
CA ASP A 95 36.49 -4.01 1.92
C ASP A 95 37.02 -2.98 0.91
N ILE A 96 36.15 -2.08 0.39
CA ILE A 96 36.54 -1.00 -0.53
C ILE A 96 37.49 -0.02 0.17
N ASP A 97 37.17 0.42 1.39
CA ASP A 97 38.02 1.35 2.16
C ASP A 97 39.40 0.74 2.43
N TYR A 98 39.47 -0.58 2.67
CA TYR A 98 40.73 -1.30 2.84
C TYR A 98 41.56 -1.38 1.54
N ILE A 99 40.90 -1.56 0.39
CA ILE A 99 41.57 -1.57 -0.92
C ILE A 99 42.18 -0.19 -1.23
N ASP A 100 41.47 0.90 -0.93
CA ASP A 100 41.97 2.27 -1.15
C ASP A 100 43.21 2.58 -0.30
N ASP A 101 43.28 2.09 0.95
CA ASP A 101 44.48 2.22 1.80
C ASP A 101 45.67 1.46 1.21
N LEU A 102 45.44 0.24 0.71
CA LEU A 102 46.48 -0.57 0.07
C LEU A 102 47.01 0.11 -1.21
N ASP A 103 46.14 0.68 -2.04
CA ASP A 103 46.56 1.35 -3.29
C ASP A 103 47.33 2.64 -3.00
N THR A 104 46.92 3.38 -1.97
CA THR A 104 47.67 4.53 -1.46
C THR A 104 49.08 4.13 -1.03
N ARG A 105 49.20 3.05 -0.26
CA ARG A 105 50.48 2.55 0.25
C ARG A 105 51.39 2.02 -0.86
N LYS A 106 50.82 1.35 -1.87
CA LYS A 106 51.54 0.91 -3.07
C LYS A 106 52.17 2.09 -3.81
N ASN A 107 51.40 3.15 -4.06
CA ASN A 107 51.90 4.34 -4.75
C ASN A 107 53.07 5.00 -4.00
N GLN A 108 53.01 5.00 -2.66
CA GLN A 108 54.06 5.52 -1.82
C GLN A 108 55.37 4.72 -1.94
N ILE A 109 55.27 3.39 -1.94
CA ILE A 109 56.43 2.51 -2.12
C ILE A 109 57.02 2.65 -3.53
N GLU A 110 56.18 2.77 -4.57
CA GLU A 110 56.65 3.01 -5.94
C GLU A 110 57.44 4.32 -6.06
N GLN A 111 57.04 5.36 -5.35
CA GLN A 111 57.78 6.62 -5.30
C GLN A 111 59.14 6.46 -4.62
N GLU A 112 59.21 5.80 -3.46
CA GLU A 112 60.47 5.53 -2.74
C GLU A 112 61.45 4.68 -3.58
N LEU A 113 60.92 3.71 -4.34
CA LEU A 113 61.70 2.88 -5.26
C LEU A 113 62.34 3.72 -6.38
N GLU A 114 61.65 4.72 -6.89
CA GLU A 114 62.17 5.56 -7.97
C GLU A 114 63.24 6.55 -7.46
N GLU A 115 63.06 7.10 -6.27
CA GLU A 115 64.07 7.94 -5.61
C GLU A 115 65.37 7.17 -5.37
N THR A 116 65.27 5.95 -4.83
CA THR A 116 66.45 5.09 -4.59
C THR A 116 67.17 4.69 -5.88
N LYS A 117 66.45 4.45 -6.99
CA LYS A 117 67.08 4.22 -8.31
C LYS A 117 67.85 5.43 -8.80
N GLN A 118 67.32 6.63 -8.65
CA GLN A 118 68.00 7.87 -9.05
C GLN A 118 69.28 8.08 -8.23
N GLU A 119 69.23 7.85 -6.92
CA GLU A 119 70.42 7.91 -6.07
C GLU A 119 71.47 6.88 -6.47
N LEU A 120 71.06 5.66 -6.81
CA LEU A 120 71.97 4.62 -7.29
C LEU A 120 72.65 5.05 -8.60
N ALA A 121 71.90 5.61 -9.54
CA ALA A 121 72.45 6.11 -10.80
C ALA A 121 73.50 7.23 -10.56
N SER A 122 73.20 8.18 -9.67
CA SER A 122 74.15 9.24 -9.28
C SER A 122 75.43 8.68 -8.67
N THR A 123 75.32 7.70 -7.76
CA THR A 123 76.51 7.08 -7.15
C THR A 123 77.35 6.30 -8.16
N LYS A 124 76.73 5.61 -9.11
CA LYS A 124 77.45 4.91 -10.20
C LYS A 124 78.19 5.88 -11.11
N GLN A 125 77.61 7.04 -11.40
CA GLN A 125 78.26 8.08 -12.19
C GLN A 125 79.49 8.66 -11.47
N LYS A 126 79.34 9.03 -10.18
CA LYS A 126 80.46 9.54 -9.37
C LYS A 126 81.61 8.53 -9.28
N LEU A 127 81.28 7.24 -9.15
CA LEU A 127 82.27 6.16 -9.12
C LEU A 127 83.05 6.05 -10.46
N ALA A 128 82.37 6.26 -11.59
CA ALA A 128 83.01 6.25 -12.91
C ALA A 128 83.94 7.46 -13.08
N GLU A 129 83.53 8.65 -12.64
CA GLU A 129 84.34 9.88 -12.66
C GLU A 129 85.59 9.75 -11.77
N THR A 130 85.49 9.10 -10.59
CA THR A 130 86.65 8.83 -9.72
C THR A 130 87.64 7.81 -10.32
N LYS A 131 87.17 6.89 -11.18
CA LYS A 131 88.04 5.92 -11.86
C LYS A 131 88.85 6.53 -13.02
N GLU A 132 88.42 7.65 -13.58
CA GLU A 132 89.17 8.38 -14.63
C GLU A 132 90.30 9.27 -14.07
N LEU A 133 90.34 9.51 -12.75
CA LEU A 133 91.14 10.57 -12.13
C LEU A 133 92.44 10.14 -11.43
N THR A 134 92.93 8.92 -11.64
CA THR A 134 94.08 8.41 -10.85
C THR A 134 95.34 8.14 -11.69
N THR A 135 96.27 9.10 -11.68
CA THR A 135 97.72 8.91 -11.89
C THR A 135 98.52 9.69 -10.82
N ASN A 136 99.48 9.01 -10.17
CA ASN A 136 100.52 9.47 -9.21
C ASN A 136 100.34 9.19 -7.70
N GLN A 137 101.47 8.90 -7.05
CA GLN A 137 101.67 7.77 -6.13
C GLN A 137 101.60 8.07 -4.62
N ALA A 138 101.22 9.29 -4.20
CA ALA A 138 100.84 9.59 -2.81
C ALA A 138 99.31 9.59 -2.59
N ALA A 139 98.53 9.60 -3.69
CA ALA A 139 97.08 9.44 -3.65
C ALA A 139 96.66 7.96 -3.47
N ASN A 140 97.55 7.00 -3.75
CA ASN A 140 97.23 5.58 -3.82
C ASN A 140 96.71 4.97 -2.51
N GLU A 141 97.25 5.32 -1.34
CA GLU A 141 96.76 4.74 -0.07
C GLU A 141 95.39 5.31 0.34
N SER A 142 95.20 6.63 0.18
CA SER A 142 93.90 7.28 0.42
C SER A 142 92.83 6.77 -0.55
N LEU A 143 93.19 6.59 -1.83
CA LEU A 143 92.31 6.03 -2.85
C LEU A 143 92.04 4.54 -2.65
N VAL A 144 92.97 3.77 -2.10
CA VAL A 144 92.74 2.36 -1.79
C VAL A 144 91.72 2.22 -0.65
N GLU A 145 91.82 3.05 0.39
CA GLU A 145 90.83 3.02 1.47
C GLU A 145 89.48 3.60 1.04
N GLU A 146 89.47 4.63 0.18
CA GLU A 146 88.24 5.14 -0.44
C GLU A 146 87.59 4.08 -1.36
N ASN A 147 88.36 3.37 -2.19
CA ASN A 147 87.85 2.28 -3.01
C ASN A 147 87.29 1.12 -2.18
N LYS A 148 87.90 0.83 -1.04
CA LYS A 148 87.40 -0.18 -0.09
C LYS A 148 86.08 0.25 0.55
N GLN A 149 85.96 1.53 0.95
CA GLN A 149 84.70 2.09 1.45
C GLN A 149 83.61 2.09 0.37
N LEU A 150 83.95 2.47 -0.87
CA LEU A 150 83.02 2.44 -2.01
C LEU A 150 82.58 1.01 -2.34
N THR A 151 83.47 0.02 -2.21
CA THR A 151 83.13 -1.40 -2.39
C THR A 151 82.17 -1.88 -1.31
N GLN A 152 82.39 -1.51 -0.04
CA GLN A 152 81.45 -1.80 1.04
C GLN A 152 80.09 -1.13 0.83
N GLN A 153 80.07 0.11 0.36
CA GLN A 153 78.81 0.80 0.03
C GLN A 153 78.09 0.14 -1.14
N LEU A 154 78.82 -0.34 -2.16
CA LEU A 154 78.25 -1.10 -3.27
C LEU A 154 77.63 -2.41 -2.79
N ASP A 155 78.31 -3.15 -1.91
CA ASP A 155 77.78 -4.40 -1.35
C ASP A 155 76.52 -4.14 -0.51
N GLN A 156 76.50 -3.07 0.31
CA GLN A 156 75.31 -2.67 1.06
C GLN A 156 74.16 -2.26 0.15
N ARG A 157 74.42 -1.42 -0.85
CA ARG A 157 73.42 -0.99 -1.85
C ARG A 157 72.90 -2.20 -2.64
N GLN A 158 73.75 -3.17 -2.95
CA GLN A 158 73.36 -4.38 -3.64
C GLN A 158 72.43 -5.24 -2.77
N GLY A 159 72.72 -5.38 -1.48
CA GLY A 159 71.81 -6.05 -0.53
C GLY A 159 70.45 -5.36 -0.41
N GLN A 160 70.41 -4.03 -0.42
CA GLN A 160 69.16 -3.25 -0.43
C GLN A 160 68.36 -3.48 -1.72
N ILE A 161 69.03 -3.49 -2.88
CA ILE A 161 68.39 -3.78 -4.18
C ILE A 161 67.77 -5.18 -4.17
N ASP A 162 68.45 -6.17 -3.61
CA ASP A 162 67.95 -7.54 -3.56
C ASP A 162 66.77 -7.68 -2.61
N SER A 163 66.76 -6.94 -1.49
CA SER A 163 65.57 -6.83 -0.61
C SER A 163 64.38 -6.21 -1.34
N LEU A 164 64.58 -5.05 -1.97
CA LEU A 164 63.52 -4.35 -2.70
C LEU A 164 62.97 -5.18 -3.87
N LYS A 165 63.81 -5.96 -4.54
CA LYS A 165 63.34 -6.91 -5.56
C LYS A 165 62.39 -7.96 -4.99
N ASN A 166 62.68 -8.48 -3.81
CA ASN A 166 61.80 -9.45 -3.16
C ASN A 166 60.46 -8.81 -2.79
N ASP A 167 60.50 -7.58 -2.25
CA ASP A 167 59.29 -6.83 -1.91
C ASP A 167 58.43 -6.54 -3.15
N VAL A 168 59.05 -6.16 -4.28
CA VAL A 168 58.35 -5.96 -5.55
C VAL A 168 57.71 -7.25 -6.06
N ILE A 169 58.40 -8.40 -5.94
CA ILE A 169 57.83 -9.70 -6.33
C ILE A 169 56.62 -10.05 -5.45
N GLU A 170 56.69 -9.77 -4.15
CA GLU A 170 55.58 -10.02 -3.23
C GLU A 170 54.38 -9.11 -3.51
N MET A 171 54.62 -7.82 -3.73
CA MET A 171 53.58 -6.86 -4.13
C MET A 171 52.94 -7.24 -5.47
N GLN A 172 53.71 -7.75 -6.45
CA GLN A 172 53.16 -8.22 -7.71
C GLN A 172 52.20 -9.39 -7.51
N LYS A 173 52.51 -10.34 -6.62
CA LYS A 173 51.62 -11.45 -6.29
C LYS A 173 50.34 -10.99 -5.61
N GLU A 174 50.43 -10.04 -4.69
CA GLU A 174 49.23 -9.48 -4.05
C GLU A 174 48.38 -8.67 -5.05
N LEU A 175 49.01 -7.91 -5.95
CA LEU A 175 48.31 -7.19 -7.01
C LEU A 175 47.56 -8.14 -7.96
N GLU A 176 48.16 -9.27 -8.32
CA GLU A 176 47.47 -10.29 -9.13
C GLU A 176 46.25 -10.87 -8.40
N LYS A 177 46.34 -11.11 -7.09
CA LYS A 177 45.21 -11.59 -6.28
C LYS A 177 44.09 -10.56 -6.22
N THR A 178 44.40 -9.28 -5.99
CA THR A 178 43.38 -8.23 -5.90
C THR A 178 42.74 -7.95 -7.25
N VAL A 179 43.51 -7.98 -8.34
CA VAL A 179 42.96 -7.90 -9.71
C VAL A 179 41.97 -9.05 -9.97
N TYR A 180 42.34 -10.28 -9.59
CA TYR A 180 41.44 -11.43 -9.72
C TYR A 180 40.15 -11.27 -8.90
N GLN A 181 40.26 -10.75 -7.67
CA GLN A 181 39.09 -10.49 -6.83
C GLN A 181 38.19 -9.40 -7.41
N ARG A 182 38.78 -8.29 -7.88
CA ARG A 182 38.04 -7.21 -8.57
C ARG A 182 37.28 -7.75 -9.77
N ASP A 183 37.92 -8.53 -10.63
CA ASP A 183 37.28 -9.08 -11.83
C ASP A 183 36.12 -10.03 -11.47
N ARG A 184 36.26 -10.78 -10.38
CA ARG A 184 35.18 -11.60 -9.82
C ARG A 184 34.01 -10.75 -9.32
N PHE A 185 34.27 -9.71 -8.52
CA PHE A 185 33.22 -8.82 -8.02
C PHE A 185 32.53 -8.06 -9.15
N GLN A 186 33.30 -7.58 -10.13
CA GLN A 186 32.74 -6.90 -11.29
C GLN A 186 31.83 -7.82 -12.12
N SER A 187 32.18 -9.10 -12.22
CA SER A 187 31.30 -10.11 -12.84
C SER A 187 30.01 -10.31 -12.03
N GLN A 188 30.10 -10.36 -10.69
CA GLN A 188 28.92 -10.49 -9.82
C GLN A 188 28.01 -9.26 -9.91
N VAL A 189 28.57 -8.06 -9.92
CA VAL A 189 27.81 -6.81 -10.12
C VAL A 189 27.08 -6.83 -11.45
N SER A 190 27.75 -7.25 -12.54
CA SER A 190 27.10 -7.37 -13.85
C SER A 190 25.94 -8.37 -13.86
N VAL A 191 26.03 -9.46 -13.10
CA VAL A 191 24.93 -10.43 -12.97
C VAL A 191 23.78 -9.82 -12.15
N ALA A 192 24.09 -9.18 -11.02
CA ALA A 192 23.08 -8.55 -10.17
C ALA A 192 22.34 -7.40 -10.90
N ASP A 193 23.05 -6.60 -11.70
CA ASP A 193 22.42 -5.57 -12.53
C ASP A 193 21.50 -6.17 -13.60
N GLN A 194 21.88 -7.30 -14.18
CA GLN A 194 21.02 -8.00 -15.14
C GLN A 194 19.77 -8.56 -14.45
N GLU A 195 19.92 -9.22 -13.30
CA GLU A 195 18.79 -9.73 -12.51
C GLU A 195 17.84 -8.60 -12.09
N ARG A 196 18.37 -7.42 -11.72
CA ARG A 196 17.58 -6.24 -11.40
C ARG A 196 16.77 -5.75 -12.60
N LEU A 197 17.37 -5.71 -13.80
CA LEU A 197 16.70 -5.32 -15.03
C LEU A 197 15.60 -6.32 -15.41
N ASP A 198 15.86 -7.62 -15.29
CA ASP A 198 14.89 -8.67 -15.57
C ASP A 198 13.70 -8.59 -14.58
N ALA A 199 13.98 -8.41 -13.29
CA ALA A 199 12.94 -8.22 -12.27
C ALA A 199 12.12 -6.94 -12.49
N GLU A 200 12.74 -5.87 -12.99
CA GLU A 200 12.07 -4.65 -13.38
C GLU A 200 11.12 -4.85 -14.57
N GLU A 201 11.57 -5.58 -15.58
CA GLU A 201 10.73 -5.95 -16.73
C GLU A 201 9.54 -6.83 -16.29
N GLU A 202 9.77 -7.81 -15.42
CA GLU A 202 8.71 -8.66 -14.86
C GLU A 202 7.68 -7.84 -14.09
N ARG A 203 8.15 -6.88 -13.27
CA ARG A 203 7.28 -5.97 -12.51
C ARG A 203 6.41 -5.12 -13.43
N ASP A 204 6.99 -4.56 -14.48
CA ASP A 204 6.28 -3.73 -15.45
C ASP A 204 5.25 -4.55 -16.24
N ASN A 205 5.61 -5.78 -16.61
CA ASN A 205 4.70 -6.74 -17.22
C ASN A 205 3.54 -7.10 -16.27
N ALA A 206 3.83 -7.39 -15.00
CA ALA A 206 2.82 -7.68 -13.98
C ALA A 206 1.89 -6.47 -13.75
N GLN A 207 2.43 -5.25 -13.71
CA GLN A 207 1.62 -4.03 -13.62
C GLN A 207 0.73 -3.83 -14.85
N SER A 208 1.25 -4.10 -16.04
CA SER A 208 0.49 -4.03 -17.30
C SER A 208 -0.65 -5.06 -17.31
N GLU A 209 -0.39 -6.29 -16.90
CA GLU A 209 -1.41 -7.33 -16.75
C GLU A 209 -2.43 -6.97 -15.66
N MET A 210 -2.01 -6.44 -14.51
CA MET A 210 -2.92 -5.91 -13.49
C MET A 210 -3.82 -4.80 -14.06
N ARG A 211 -3.28 -3.88 -14.87
CA ARG A 211 -4.10 -2.84 -15.53
C ARG A 211 -5.10 -3.45 -16.50
N LYS A 212 -4.70 -4.44 -17.31
CA LYS A 212 -5.60 -5.17 -18.22
C LYS A 212 -6.68 -5.91 -17.44
N LEU A 213 -6.33 -6.59 -16.36
CA LEU A 213 -7.28 -7.28 -15.48
C LEU A 213 -8.23 -6.30 -14.81
N ARG A 214 -7.74 -5.15 -14.31
CA ARG A 214 -8.60 -4.08 -13.78
C ARG A 214 -9.57 -3.56 -14.84
N GLN A 215 -9.08 -3.32 -16.06
CA GLN A 215 -9.95 -2.93 -17.18
C GLN A 215 -10.96 -4.02 -17.54
N GLN A 216 -10.58 -5.30 -17.48
CA GLN A 216 -11.49 -6.42 -17.70
C GLN A 216 -12.51 -6.52 -16.57
N VAL A 217 -12.13 -6.34 -15.31
CA VAL A 217 -13.03 -6.26 -14.15
C VAL A 217 -13.97 -5.08 -14.29
N ASP A 218 -13.50 -3.91 -14.71
CA ASP A 218 -14.35 -2.74 -14.94
C ASP A 218 -15.31 -2.96 -16.11
N ARG A 219 -14.84 -3.59 -17.19
CA ARG A 219 -15.69 -4.01 -18.31
C ARG A 219 -16.69 -5.07 -17.88
N LEU A 220 -16.31 -6.01 -17.02
CA LEU A 220 -17.18 -7.06 -16.48
C LEU A 220 -18.15 -6.50 -15.46
N LYS A 221 -17.77 -5.49 -14.66
CA LYS A 221 -18.70 -4.73 -13.81
C LYS A 221 -19.66 -3.93 -14.67
N LYS A 222 -19.18 -3.30 -15.74
CA LYS A 222 -20.03 -2.58 -16.70
C LYS A 222 -20.92 -3.54 -17.50
N SER A 223 -20.42 -4.73 -17.82
CA SER A 223 -21.17 -5.75 -18.56
C SER A 223 -22.14 -6.46 -17.65
N ALA A 224 -21.78 -6.76 -16.39
CA ALA A 224 -22.66 -7.23 -15.34
C ALA A 224 -23.71 -6.17 -14.99
N ASN A 225 -23.39 -4.88 -15.06
CA ASN A 225 -24.38 -3.80 -15.04
C ASN A 225 -25.23 -3.70 -16.32
N SER A 226 -24.87 -4.40 -17.41
CA SER A 226 -25.62 -4.43 -18.67
C SER A 226 -26.32 -5.77 -18.99
N THR A 227 -25.94 -6.86 -18.32
CA THR A 227 -26.55 -8.20 -18.42
C THR A 227 -27.14 -8.70 -17.11
N ALA A 228 -26.89 -8.04 -15.98
CA ALA A 228 -28.00 -7.84 -15.06
C ALA A 228 -28.98 -6.96 -15.82
N GLU A 229 -30.24 -7.37 -15.90
CA GLU A 229 -31.30 -6.40 -16.13
C GLU A 229 -30.97 -5.15 -15.32
N PRO A 230 -31.08 -3.96 -15.91
CA PRO A 230 -30.88 -2.75 -15.17
C PRO A 230 -31.97 -2.73 -14.09
N ASN A 231 -31.58 -3.07 -12.86
CA ASN A 231 -32.03 -2.31 -11.70
C ASN A 231 -31.46 -0.88 -11.75
N SER A 232 -31.27 -0.31 -12.95
CA SER A 232 -31.53 1.09 -13.26
C SER A 232 -33.05 1.37 -13.38
N LYS A 233 -33.87 0.64 -12.63
CA LYS A 233 -34.79 1.30 -11.70
C LYS A 233 -34.02 1.77 -10.45
N LEU A 234 -33.03 2.64 -10.62
CA LEU A 234 -33.02 3.82 -9.76
C LEU A 234 -34.00 4.81 -10.39
N THR A 235 -35.25 4.35 -10.47
CA THR A 235 -36.39 5.23 -10.38
C THR A 235 -36.10 6.08 -9.16
N LYS A 236 -36.07 7.40 -9.35
CA LYS A 236 -36.80 8.46 -8.63
C LYS A 236 -37.48 8.16 -7.26
N ASP A 237 -37.26 7.02 -6.64
CA ASP A 237 -38.01 6.46 -5.54
C ASP A 237 -37.14 6.59 -4.28
N TRP A 238 -37.62 7.41 -3.37
CA TRP A 238 -36.97 7.80 -2.12
C TRP A 238 -36.90 6.67 -1.09
N PHE A 239 -37.11 5.40 -1.46
CA PHE A 239 -37.23 4.27 -0.52
C PHE A 239 -36.65 3.00 -1.13
N THR A 240 -36.07 2.13 -0.30
CA THR A 240 -35.50 0.85 -0.74
C THR A 240 -36.58 -0.18 -1.07
N HIS A 241 -37.79 -0.02 -0.50
CA HIS A 241 -38.94 -0.90 -0.72
C HIS A 241 -40.22 -0.11 -1.08
N PRO A 242 -40.29 0.51 -2.28
CA PRO A 242 -41.40 1.38 -2.67
C PRO A 242 -42.73 0.63 -2.88
N ASP A 243 -42.69 -0.69 -3.10
CA ASP A 243 -43.89 -1.51 -3.36
C ASP A 243 -44.67 -1.88 -2.09
N LEU A 244 -44.08 -1.68 -0.91
CA LEU A 244 -44.78 -1.91 0.36
C LEU A 244 -45.83 -0.82 0.59
N LYS A 245 -47.08 -1.21 0.93
CA LYS A 245 -48.17 -0.27 1.27
C LYS A 245 -47.99 0.34 2.67
N LEU A 246 -46.88 1.05 2.86
CA LEU A 246 -46.49 1.75 4.09
C LEU A 246 -46.51 3.26 3.83
N SER A 247 -46.74 4.05 4.88
CA SER A 247 -46.51 5.49 4.82
C SER A 247 -45.02 5.78 4.65
N ASP A 248 -44.69 6.95 4.10
CA ASP A 248 -43.30 7.39 3.91
C ASP A 248 -42.50 7.37 5.24
N TYR A 249 -43.14 7.73 6.35
CA TYR A 249 -42.54 7.66 7.69
C TYR A 249 -42.31 6.21 8.15
N ALA A 250 -43.25 5.30 7.90
CA ALA A 250 -43.08 3.89 8.23
C ALA A 250 -42.00 3.23 7.38
N ARG A 251 -41.90 3.58 6.09
CA ARG A 251 -40.83 3.13 5.20
C ARG A 251 -39.47 3.64 5.65
N PHE A 252 -39.38 4.91 6.01
CA PHE A 252 -38.14 5.48 6.54
C PHE A 252 -37.69 4.79 7.83
N LYS A 253 -38.61 4.47 8.75
CA LYS A 253 -38.28 3.70 9.96
C LYS A 253 -37.77 2.30 9.62
N LEU A 254 -38.43 1.60 8.71
CA LEU A 254 -37.98 0.29 8.25
C LEU A 254 -36.58 0.37 7.62
N ASP A 255 -36.32 1.38 6.78
CA ASP A 255 -35.01 1.54 6.15
C ASP A 255 -33.90 1.86 7.19
N VAL A 256 -34.22 2.59 8.27
CA VAL A 256 -33.31 2.81 9.40
C VAL A 256 -33.01 1.50 10.15
N GLU A 257 -34.03 0.67 10.39
CA GLU A 257 -33.89 -0.64 11.02
C GLU A 257 -33.07 -1.60 10.15
N ILE A 258 -33.33 -1.64 8.84
CA ILE A 258 -32.54 -2.42 7.88
C ILE A 258 -31.09 -1.95 7.91
N CYS A 259 -30.86 -0.63 7.86
CA CYS A 259 -29.52 -0.07 7.92
C CYS A 259 -28.79 -0.47 9.22
N TRP A 260 -29.47 -0.44 10.37
CA TRP A 260 -28.87 -0.89 11.63
C TRP A 260 -28.55 -2.38 11.62
N ASN A 261 -29.45 -3.24 11.12
CA ASN A 261 -29.25 -4.68 11.05
C ASN A 261 -28.12 -5.12 10.10
N THR A 262 -27.69 -4.24 9.18
CA THR A 262 -26.53 -4.48 8.32
C THR A 262 -25.18 -4.17 8.97
N LEU A 263 -25.18 -3.59 10.18
CA LEU A 263 -23.95 -3.39 10.95
C LEU A 263 -23.47 -4.73 11.56
N ASP A 264 -22.15 -4.83 11.78
CA ASP A 264 -21.54 -5.97 12.46
C ASP A 264 -22.19 -6.23 13.82
N SER A 265 -22.30 -7.50 14.22
CA SER A 265 -22.98 -7.88 15.46
C SER A 265 -22.39 -7.22 16.70
N LYS A 266 -21.06 -7.09 16.77
CA LYS A 266 -20.37 -6.46 17.90
C LYS A 266 -20.66 -4.97 17.94
N LEU A 267 -20.70 -4.30 16.79
CA LEU A 267 -21.07 -2.89 16.70
C LEU A 267 -22.53 -2.64 17.11
N ARG A 268 -23.45 -3.57 16.81
CA ARG A 268 -24.85 -3.44 17.23
C ARG A 268 -25.03 -3.59 18.75
N GLU A 269 -24.19 -4.37 19.41
CA GLU A 269 -24.16 -4.49 20.88
C GLU A 269 -23.63 -3.20 21.53
N ASP A 270 -22.54 -2.65 21.00
CA ASP A 270 -21.95 -1.40 21.50
C ASP A 270 -22.81 -0.16 21.18
N TYR A 271 -23.58 -0.20 20.09
CA TYR A 271 -24.40 0.89 19.58
C TYR A 271 -25.83 0.42 19.26
N PRO A 272 -26.67 0.18 20.29
CA PRO A 272 -28.04 -0.23 20.09
C PRO A 272 -28.85 0.89 19.44
N LEU A 273 -29.81 0.50 18.59
CA LEU A 273 -30.77 1.43 18.02
C LEU A 273 -31.67 1.96 19.13
N LYS A 274 -31.55 3.25 19.45
CA LYS A 274 -32.35 3.92 20.49
C LYS A 274 -33.73 4.29 19.97
N ASP A 275 -34.64 4.57 20.90
CA ASP A 275 -35.91 5.20 20.57
C ASP A 275 -35.68 6.59 19.96
N TYR A 276 -36.43 6.88 18.90
CA TYR A 276 -36.35 8.14 18.19
C TYR A 276 -37.69 8.54 17.59
N THR A 277 -37.84 9.85 17.40
CA THR A 277 -39.01 10.46 16.77
C THR A 277 -38.61 11.17 15.48
N ILE A 278 -39.58 11.34 14.59
CA ILE A 278 -39.41 12.05 13.33
C ILE A 278 -40.40 13.21 13.38
N LYS A 279 -39.89 14.43 13.28
CA LYS A 279 -40.74 15.62 13.25
C LYS A 279 -41.50 15.70 11.93
N ASP A 280 -42.73 16.20 11.99
CA ASP A 280 -43.52 16.48 10.81
C ASP A 280 -42.77 17.42 9.86
N GLY A 281 -42.73 17.08 8.57
CA GLY A 281 -42.01 17.86 7.56
C GLY A 281 -40.54 17.46 7.37
N PHE A 282 -39.99 16.57 8.21
CA PHE A 282 -38.60 16.12 8.08
C PHE A 282 -38.34 15.47 6.73
N LEU A 283 -39.17 14.52 6.31
CA LEU A 283 -38.98 13.79 5.06
C LEU A 283 -39.17 14.68 3.84
N GLU A 284 -40.09 15.64 3.92
CA GLU A 284 -40.33 16.65 2.89
C GLU A 284 -39.08 17.55 2.72
N SER A 285 -38.56 18.09 3.83
CA SER A 285 -37.33 18.90 3.81
C SER A 285 -36.12 18.12 3.27
N ALA A 286 -36.06 16.82 3.57
CA ALA A 286 -35.02 15.94 3.09
C ALA A 286 -35.15 15.66 1.59
N LYS A 287 -36.35 15.39 1.07
CA LYS A 287 -36.61 15.20 -0.36
C LYS A 287 -36.26 16.46 -1.17
N GLU A 288 -36.59 17.63 -0.63
CA GLU A 288 -36.28 18.92 -1.27
C GLU A 288 -34.76 19.19 -1.30
N THR A 289 -34.09 19.00 -0.16
CA THR A 289 -32.67 19.36 -0.01
C THR A 289 -31.73 18.31 -0.59
N LEU A 290 -32.12 17.04 -0.61
CA LEU A 290 -31.27 15.89 -0.91
C LEU A 290 -31.86 14.89 -1.93
N PRO A 291 -32.49 15.30 -3.05
CA PRO A 291 -33.37 14.46 -3.89
C PRO A 291 -32.75 13.14 -4.41
N ASN A 292 -31.42 13.01 -4.43
CA ASN A 292 -30.71 11.83 -4.92
C ASN A 292 -29.80 11.17 -3.85
N GLU A 293 -29.93 11.53 -2.57
CA GLU A 293 -28.99 11.13 -1.51
C GLU A 293 -29.71 10.40 -0.35
N TYR A 294 -30.86 9.77 -0.62
CA TYR A 294 -31.68 9.10 0.41
C TYR A 294 -30.91 8.03 1.20
N THR A 295 -30.20 7.12 0.53
CA THR A 295 -29.41 6.08 1.22
C THR A 295 -28.38 6.68 2.17
N ARG A 296 -27.79 7.81 1.79
CA ARG A 296 -26.83 8.55 2.62
C ARG A 296 -27.51 9.18 3.83
N LEU A 297 -28.70 9.74 3.64
CA LEU A 297 -29.54 10.28 4.71
C LEU A 297 -29.90 9.19 5.73
N VAL A 298 -30.48 8.08 5.28
CA VAL A 298 -30.87 6.94 6.15
C VAL A 298 -29.68 6.52 7.01
N ARG A 299 -28.52 6.31 6.39
CA ARG A 299 -27.31 5.93 7.10
C ARG A 299 -26.87 6.95 8.16
N ILE A 300 -26.90 8.24 7.83
CA ILE A 300 -26.56 9.31 8.80
C ILE A 300 -27.55 9.29 9.97
N CYS A 301 -28.84 9.18 9.69
CA CYS A 301 -29.87 9.13 10.72
C CYS A 301 -29.68 7.91 11.64
N THR A 302 -29.44 6.73 11.08
CA THR A 302 -29.17 5.51 11.86
C THR A 302 -27.97 5.71 12.78
N GLU A 303 -26.86 6.27 12.29
CA GLU A 303 -25.67 6.53 13.11
C GLU A 303 -25.97 7.53 14.24
N ILE A 304 -26.70 8.61 13.98
CA ILE A 304 -27.11 9.59 15.00
C ILE A 304 -27.99 8.93 16.07
N ILE A 305 -28.98 8.13 15.67
CA ILE A 305 -29.89 7.42 16.59
C ILE A 305 -29.11 6.45 17.47
N CYS A 306 -28.12 5.76 16.93
CA CYS A 306 -27.26 4.85 17.69
C CYS A 306 -26.21 5.57 18.57
N GLY A 307 -26.09 6.90 18.45
CA GLY A 307 -25.08 7.69 19.16
C GLY A 307 -23.66 7.57 18.59
N ILE A 308 -23.54 7.15 17.32
CA ILE A 308 -22.27 7.03 16.60
C ILE A 308 -21.92 8.39 15.99
N SER A 309 -20.78 8.96 16.38
CA SER A 309 -20.35 10.30 15.93
C SER A 309 -19.45 10.25 14.69
N ARG A 310 -19.68 11.12 13.70
CA ARG A 310 -18.88 11.21 12.46
C ARG A 310 -17.69 12.18 12.56
N ALA A 311 -16.47 11.65 12.45
CA ALA A 311 -15.26 12.47 12.31
C ALA A 311 -15.23 13.25 10.98
N PRO A 312 -14.68 14.48 10.93
CA PRO A 312 -14.33 15.12 9.67
C PRO A 312 -13.10 14.40 9.07
N ARG A 313 -13.35 13.59 8.04
CA ARG A 313 -12.39 13.00 7.08
C ARG A 313 -10.90 13.22 7.40
N SER A 314 -10.33 12.37 8.23
CA SER A 314 -8.96 11.87 7.99
C SER A 314 -9.10 10.45 7.43
N ALA A 315 -8.15 10.04 6.60
CA ALA A 315 -8.31 9.03 5.55
C ALA A 315 -8.53 7.57 6.00
N ASN A 316 -8.67 7.29 7.30
CA ASN A 316 -8.79 5.92 7.81
C ASN A 316 -10.10 5.72 8.56
N TRP A 317 -10.91 4.79 8.05
CA TRP A 317 -12.11 4.30 8.69
C TRP A 317 -11.73 3.41 9.87
N SER A 318 -11.72 3.99 11.08
CA SER A 318 -11.90 3.33 12.38
C SER A 318 -11.50 4.33 13.47
N GLY A 319 -12.48 5.06 14.00
CA GLY A 319 -12.18 6.03 15.03
C GLY A 319 -13.37 6.88 15.41
N ILE A 320 -14.00 6.51 16.52
CA ILE A 320 -14.92 7.34 17.29
C ILE A 320 -14.14 8.58 17.75
N ALA A 321 -14.34 9.73 17.12
CA ALA A 321 -14.05 11.04 17.72
C ALA A 321 -14.58 12.20 16.87
N GLY A 322 -15.43 13.02 17.48
CA GLY A 322 -15.90 14.30 16.97
C GLY A 322 -17.42 14.39 17.10
N VAL A 323 -17.89 14.74 18.30
CA VAL A 323 -19.30 14.91 18.68
C VAL A 323 -20.06 15.74 17.63
N ASP A 324 -21.27 15.31 17.27
CA ASP A 324 -22.21 16.14 16.49
C ASP A 324 -22.27 17.57 17.05
N ARG A 325 -22.17 18.56 16.16
CA ARG A 325 -21.99 19.95 16.60
C ARG A 325 -23.29 20.47 17.19
N VAL A 326 -23.19 21.13 18.34
CA VAL A 326 -24.30 21.92 18.89
C VAL A 326 -24.70 23.00 17.89
N ASN A 327 -26.00 23.11 17.63
CA ASN A 327 -26.54 24.17 16.78
C ASN A 327 -26.68 25.46 17.58
N HIS A 328 -26.34 26.58 16.95
CA HIS A 328 -26.35 27.91 17.58
C HIS A 328 -27.26 28.82 16.76
N ASN A 329 -27.92 29.76 17.44
CA ASN A 329 -28.87 30.69 16.85
C ASN A 329 -28.13 31.83 16.12
N GLY A 330 -27.45 31.49 15.04
CA GLY A 330 -26.71 32.42 14.19
C GLY A 330 -25.40 31.85 13.61
N PRO A 331 -24.61 32.70 12.95
CA PRO A 331 -23.56 32.26 12.02
C PRO A 331 -22.28 31.75 12.68
N ASN A 332 -22.09 31.98 13.98
CA ASN A 332 -20.85 31.64 14.68
C ASN A 332 -21.09 30.93 16.02
N ASN A 333 -20.03 30.37 16.60
CA ASN A 333 -20.08 29.62 17.86
C ASN A 333 -20.28 30.51 19.11
N ASN A 334 -20.32 31.84 18.95
CA ASN A 334 -20.62 32.76 20.04
C ASN A 334 -22.13 33.05 20.14
N CYS A 335 -22.91 32.66 19.13
CA CYS A 335 -24.37 32.69 19.20
C CYS A 335 -24.84 31.68 20.26
N PRO A 336 -25.96 31.94 20.96
CA PRO A 336 -26.46 31.02 21.98
C PRO A 336 -26.85 29.69 21.37
N THR A 337 -26.60 28.60 22.10
CA THR A 337 -27.10 27.26 21.75
C THR A 337 -28.62 27.30 21.60
N VAL A 338 -29.12 26.61 20.58
CA VAL A 338 -30.56 26.46 20.37
C VAL A 338 -31.09 25.35 21.28
N THR A 339 -31.82 25.73 22.32
CA THR A 339 -32.55 24.82 23.22
C THR A 339 -34.06 25.01 23.06
N ARG A 340 -34.82 23.92 23.16
CA ARG A 340 -36.28 23.90 23.11
C ARG A 340 -36.83 24.06 24.53
N GLN A 341 -37.68 25.07 24.76
CA GLN A 341 -38.12 25.45 26.12
C GLN A 341 -39.07 24.44 26.76
N GLN A 342 -39.77 23.64 25.96
CA GLN A 342 -40.79 22.72 26.45
C GLN A 342 -40.20 21.50 27.17
N ASP A 343 -39.01 21.05 26.77
CA ASP A 343 -38.41 19.79 27.20
C ASP A 343 -36.87 19.83 27.32
N ASP A 344 -36.29 21.03 27.28
CA ASP A 344 -34.84 21.28 27.34
C ASP A 344 -34.02 20.54 26.27
N ALA A 345 -34.65 20.12 25.16
CA ALA A 345 -33.95 19.44 24.09
C ALA A 345 -32.94 20.40 23.42
N THR A 346 -31.74 19.89 23.14
CA THR A 346 -30.66 20.68 22.54
C THR A 346 -30.55 20.39 21.06
N SER A 347 -30.60 21.41 20.22
CA SER A 347 -30.44 21.25 18.77
C SER A 347 -28.99 20.94 18.41
N ARG A 348 -28.81 19.96 17.54
CA ARG A 348 -27.53 19.54 17.00
C ARG A 348 -27.58 19.52 15.47
N LYS A 349 -26.40 19.60 14.85
CA LYS A 349 -26.25 19.61 13.40
C LYS A 349 -25.11 18.72 12.92
N VAL A 350 -25.36 18.03 11.81
CA VAL A 350 -24.41 17.15 11.13
C VAL A 350 -24.34 17.51 9.65
N TYR A 351 -23.13 17.48 9.10
CA TYR A 351 -22.92 17.66 7.66
C TYR A 351 -23.39 16.43 6.91
N VAL A 352 -24.39 16.59 6.05
CA VAL A 352 -24.77 15.50 5.14
C VAL A 352 -23.79 15.44 3.98
N LYS A 353 -23.43 16.59 3.39
CA LYS A 353 -22.43 16.72 2.32
C LYS A 353 -21.48 17.88 2.61
N GLN A 354 -20.19 17.69 2.29
CA GLN A 354 -19.14 18.69 2.48
C GLN A 354 -18.62 19.17 1.13
N LYS A 355 -18.10 20.42 1.08
CA LYS A 355 -17.53 21.05 -0.12
C LYS A 355 -18.51 21.17 -1.31
N SER A 356 -19.80 21.36 -1.04
CA SER A 356 -20.81 21.72 -2.05
C SER A 356 -21.32 23.15 -1.81
N PRO A 357 -21.68 23.91 -2.86
CA PRO A 357 -22.47 25.14 -2.70
C PRO A 357 -23.72 24.84 -1.88
N ALA A 358 -24.03 25.67 -0.89
CA ALA A 358 -25.09 25.43 0.10
C ALA A 358 -24.98 24.01 0.71
N ALA A 359 -23.93 23.75 1.50
CA ALA A 359 -23.68 22.43 2.07
C ALA A 359 -24.88 21.93 2.93
N PRO A 360 -25.59 20.86 2.52
CA PRO A 360 -26.72 20.32 3.26
C PRO A 360 -26.33 19.83 4.65
N ARG A 361 -27.19 20.15 5.61
CA ARG A 361 -27.06 19.78 7.02
C ARG A 361 -28.34 19.12 7.50
N LEU A 362 -28.15 18.11 8.33
CA LEU A 362 -29.22 17.51 9.10
C LEU A 362 -29.22 18.16 10.48
N TYR A 363 -30.38 18.64 10.89
CA TYR A 363 -30.69 19.17 12.20
C TYR A 363 -31.56 18.18 12.96
N TYR A 364 -31.23 17.95 14.22
CA TYR A 364 -31.99 17.08 15.11
C TYR A 364 -31.98 17.66 16.53
N TRP A 365 -32.95 17.25 17.34
CA TRP A 365 -32.97 17.55 18.77
C TRP A 365 -32.46 16.34 19.55
N LEU A 366 -31.54 16.59 20.47
CA LEU A 366 -31.14 15.63 21.48
C LEU A 366 -31.90 15.94 22.76
N LEU A 367 -32.77 15.03 23.16
CA LEU A 367 -33.57 15.17 24.39
C LEU A 367 -32.72 14.87 25.63
N PRO A 368 -33.14 15.30 26.84
CA PRO A 368 -32.39 15.04 28.07
C PRO A 368 -32.13 13.55 28.36
N ASP A 369 -33.03 12.67 27.90
CA ASP A 369 -32.92 11.21 28.00
C ASP A 369 -32.00 10.57 26.94
N GLN A 370 -31.32 11.39 26.13
CA GLN A 370 -30.46 10.98 25.01
C GLN A 370 -31.20 10.37 23.81
N SER A 371 -32.54 10.42 23.78
CA SER A 371 -33.30 10.10 22.58
C SER A 371 -33.16 11.21 21.53
N VAL A 372 -33.40 10.84 20.27
CA VAL A 372 -33.21 11.72 19.12
C VAL A 372 -34.55 12.03 18.49
N GLU A 373 -34.80 13.31 18.21
CA GLU A 373 -35.87 13.75 17.32
C GLU A 373 -35.26 14.31 16.03
N LEU A 374 -35.48 13.61 14.92
CA LEU A 374 -35.04 14.05 13.60
C LEU A 374 -35.92 15.23 13.16
N ALA A 375 -35.32 16.41 13.00
CA ALA A 375 -36.06 17.66 12.89
C ALA A 375 -36.17 18.16 11.45
N LYS A 376 -35.04 18.44 10.80
CA LYS A 376 -35.01 19.07 9.47
C LYS A 376 -33.74 18.75 8.71
N VAL A 377 -33.83 18.68 7.39
CA VAL A 377 -32.67 18.80 6.50
C VAL A 377 -32.74 20.15 5.80
N GLY A 378 -31.66 20.92 5.87
CA GLY A 378 -31.60 22.25 5.31
C GLY A 378 -30.20 22.64 4.85
N PHE A 379 -30.04 23.89 4.44
CA PHE A 379 -28.77 24.43 3.96
C PHE A 379 -27.99 25.13 5.06
N HIS A 380 -26.77 25.53 4.73
CA HIS A 380 -25.84 26.04 5.73
C HIS A 380 -26.22 27.37 6.41
N ASP A 381 -27.08 28.16 5.76
CA ASP A 381 -27.59 29.44 6.28
C ASP A 381 -28.92 29.29 7.01
N ASP A 382 -29.49 28.08 6.99
CA ASP A 382 -30.70 27.75 7.72
C ASP A 382 -30.31 27.36 9.15
N PHE A 383 -30.41 28.32 10.07
CA PHE A 383 -30.06 28.13 11.49
C PHE A 383 -31.22 27.59 12.32
N ASP A 384 -32.43 27.55 11.76
CA ASP A 384 -33.63 27.12 12.45
C ASP A 384 -33.88 25.63 12.24
N PRO A 385 -33.75 24.79 13.30
CA PRO A 385 -34.10 23.38 13.22
C PRO A 385 -35.61 23.13 13.06
N GLY A 386 -36.42 24.19 12.94
CA GLY A 386 -37.87 24.18 12.90
C GLY A 386 -38.41 24.19 14.32
N ARG A 387 -38.45 25.35 14.98
CA ARG A 387 -38.98 25.50 16.35
C ARG A 387 -40.48 25.24 16.43
#